data_AF-A0A7H1J9C5-F1
#
_entry.id   AF-A0A7H1J9C5-F1
#
_cell.length_a   1.000
_cell.length_b   1.000
_cell.length_c   1.000
_cell.angle_alpha   90.00
_cell.angle_beta   90.00
_cell.angle_gamma   90.00
#
_symmetry.space_group_name_H-M   'P 1'
#
loop_
_entity.id
_entity.type
_entity.pdbx_description
1 polymer ?
#
loop_
_entity_poly.entity_id
_entity_poly.type
_entity_poly.pdbx_seq_one_letter_code
_entity_poly.pdbx_strand_id
1 'polypeptide(L)'
;MPQKPIVEKKVEVEEPTPKKSKMPIVAFLSCFLLSVCASSGVTYFLLQSQEGIETVTKLSTHEEQLLNIQKTLSQQDMDIKAIKEQNETLKLYLRHSSATALKNILINQEQNIQAYLKVMKSAMSDLSALSPRTTDWNDEYQYQLDLALKGSIKREDLLKLLKTGEPNEKSQ
;
A
#
# COMPACT_ATOMS: atom_id res chain seq x y z
N MET A 1 113.23 42.81 73.20
CA MET A 1 112.94 41.39 73.55
C MET A 1 112.07 41.38 74.79
N PRO A 2 111.23 40.35 75.07
CA PRO A 2 110.91 39.18 74.24
C PRO A 2 109.39 38.89 74.02
N GLN A 3 109.11 37.93 73.11
CA GLN A 3 108.06 36.90 73.13
C GLN A 3 106.54 37.17 72.90
N LYS A 4 105.99 36.29 72.04
CA LYS A 4 104.58 35.82 71.84
C LYS A 4 104.17 34.86 72.98
N PRO A 5 102.94 34.28 73.09
CA PRO A 5 101.82 34.12 72.12
C PRO A 5 100.58 34.97 72.53
N ILE A 6 99.26 34.70 72.36
CA ILE A 6 98.37 33.55 72.02
C ILE A 6 97.26 34.01 71.01
N VAL A 7 96.38 33.10 70.57
CA VAL A 7 95.29 33.26 69.60
C VAL A 7 93.92 33.27 70.29
N GLU A 8 92.95 34.06 69.82
CA GLU A 8 91.53 33.67 69.85
C GLU A 8 90.73 34.16 68.63
N LYS A 9 89.52 33.62 68.42
CA LYS A 9 88.97 33.26 67.09
C LYS A 9 87.64 33.96 66.73
N LYS A 10 87.61 34.69 65.62
CA LYS A 10 86.41 34.88 64.75
C LYS A 10 86.88 35.40 63.37
N VAL A 11 86.95 34.57 62.34
CA VAL A 11 85.80 34.13 61.49
C VAL A 11 85.19 35.33 60.75
N GLU A 12 85.88 35.72 59.69
CA GLU A 12 85.35 36.42 58.53
C GLU A 12 84.78 35.34 57.57
N VAL A 13 83.61 35.59 56.96
CA VAL A 13 82.91 34.63 56.11
C VAL A 13 82.56 35.32 54.81
N GLU A 14 82.94 34.70 53.68
CA GLU A 14 82.55 35.13 52.34
C GLU A 14 81.02 35.11 52.20
N GLU A 15 80.42 36.12 51.57
CA GLU A 15 79.08 35.98 50.99
C GLU A 15 79.19 35.40 49.56
N PRO A 16 78.75 34.16 49.31
CA PRO A 16 78.72 33.61 47.96
C PRO A 16 77.45 34.01 47.22
N THR A 17 77.58 34.30 45.93
CA THR A 17 76.47 34.28 44.97
C THR A 17 76.03 32.83 44.69
N PRO A 18 74.98 32.53 43.87
CA PRO A 18 73.73 33.23 43.55
C PRO A 18 72.50 32.30 43.68
N LYS A 19 71.27 32.75 43.33
CA LYS A 19 70.23 31.88 42.71
C LYS A 19 69.05 32.67 42.09
N LYS A 20 68.69 32.34 40.84
CA LYS A 20 67.43 32.78 40.20
C LYS A 20 66.34 31.73 40.45
N SER A 21 65.19 32.09 41.01
CA SER A 21 64.06 31.17 41.21
C SER A 21 63.17 31.10 39.95
N LYS A 22 62.80 29.88 39.52
CA LYS A 22 61.87 29.66 38.40
C LYS A 22 60.39 29.78 38.79
N MET A 23 60.12 30.16 40.04
CA MET A 23 58.82 30.10 40.71
C MET A 23 57.69 30.88 39.99
N PRO A 24 57.87 32.13 39.52
CA PRO A 24 56.79 32.83 38.81
C PRO A 24 56.50 32.23 37.43
N ILE A 25 57.51 31.67 36.74
CA ILE A 25 57.34 31.04 35.42
C ILE A 25 56.49 29.78 35.56
N VAL A 26 56.73 28.95 36.57
CA VAL A 26 55.93 27.75 36.84
C VAL A 26 54.48 28.11 37.16
N ALA A 27 54.23 29.15 37.96
CA ALA A 27 52.88 29.63 38.28
C ALA A 27 52.14 30.20 37.05
N PHE A 28 52.84 30.90 36.16
CA PHE A 28 52.25 31.41 34.92
C PHE A 28 51.89 30.27 33.97
N LEU A 29 52.75 29.24 33.87
CA LEU A 29 52.56 28.09 32.99
C LEU A 29 51.45 27.15 33.49
N SER A 30 51.33 26.94 34.81
CA SER A 30 50.20 26.19 35.37
C SER A 30 48.86 26.94 35.24
N CYS A 31 48.84 28.26 35.42
CA CYS A 31 47.66 29.10 35.18
C CYS A 31 47.24 29.05 33.70
N PHE A 32 48.20 29.09 32.77
CA PHE A 32 47.93 28.98 31.33
C PHE A 32 47.36 27.59 30.96
N LEU A 33 47.93 26.51 31.49
CA LEU A 33 47.40 25.15 31.27
C LEU A 33 45.99 24.97 31.84
N LEU A 34 45.72 25.48 33.05
CA LEU A 34 44.38 25.44 33.64
C LEU A 34 43.37 26.25 32.82
N SER A 35 43.76 27.43 32.31
CA SER A 35 42.94 28.24 31.40
C SER A 35 42.59 27.49 30.11
N VAL A 36 43.58 26.88 29.45
CA VAL A 36 43.37 26.11 28.22
C VAL A 36 42.49 24.87 28.47
N CYS A 37 42.73 24.12 29.55
CA CYS A 37 41.93 22.94 29.90
C CYS A 37 40.49 23.30 30.32
N ALA A 38 40.27 24.43 31.01
CA ALA A 38 38.93 24.90 31.33
C ALA A 38 38.17 25.33 30.06
N SER A 39 38.84 26.08 29.17
CA SER A 39 38.26 26.54 27.91
C SER A 39 37.89 25.37 26.98
N SER A 40 38.81 24.42 26.77
CA SER A 40 38.54 23.24 25.92
C SER A 40 37.53 22.29 26.57
N GLY A 41 37.58 22.11 27.89
CA GLY A 41 36.62 21.28 28.64
C GLY A 41 35.19 21.82 28.57
N VAL A 42 34.98 23.13 28.75
CA VAL A 42 33.68 23.78 28.58
C VAL A 42 33.21 23.69 27.12
N THR A 43 34.10 23.90 26.16
CA THR A 43 33.77 23.79 24.72
C THR A 43 33.33 22.36 24.36
N TYR A 44 34.04 21.33 24.83
CA TYR A 44 33.72 19.93 24.59
C TYR A 44 32.42 19.51 25.27
N PHE A 45 32.18 19.96 26.51
CA PHE A 45 30.94 19.70 27.24
C PHE A 45 29.72 20.34 26.57
N LEU A 46 29.84 21.58 26.07
CA LEU A 46 28.78 22.25 25.31
C LEU A 46 28.51 21.54 23.98
N LEU A 47 29.56 21.17 23.24
CA LEU A 47 29.42 20.47 21.96
C LEU A 47 28.78 19.08 22.14
N GLN A 48 29.24 18.29 23.12
CA GLN A 48 28.67 16.97 23.37
C GLN A 48 27.23 17.03 23.94
N SER A 49 26.89 18.08 24.68
CA SER A 49 25.51 18.37 25.08
C SER A 49 24.63 18.68 23.85
N GLN A 50 25.11 19.52 22.93
CA GLN A 50 24.41 19.85 21.69
C GLN A 50 24.26 18.62 20.76
N GLU A 51 25.30 17.81 20.58
CA GLU A 51 25.23 16.56 19.82
C GLU A 51 24.28 15.55 20.48
N GLY A 52 24.25 15.47 21.82
CA GLY A 52 23.27 14.67 22.56
C GLY A 52 21.82 15.13 22.30
N ILE A 53 21.57 16.43 22.29
CA ILE A 53 20.25 17.00 22.01
C ILE A 53 19.86 16.81 20.53
N GLU A 54 20.78 17.03 19.58
CA GLU A 54 20.52 16.78 18.16
C GLU A 54 20.32 15.29 17.83
N THR A 55 21.04 14.38 18.48
CA THR A 55 20.86 12.94 18.24
C THR A 55 19.56 12.42 18.86
N VAL A 56 19.19 12.85 20.08
CA VAL A 56 17.91 12.49 20.70
C VAL A 56 16.73 13.07 19.92
N THR A 57 16.80 14.33 19.49
CA THR A 57 15.72 14.92 18.66
C THR A 57 15.59 14.23 17.31
N LYS A 58 16.69 14.00 16.57
CA LYS A 58 16.66 13.24 15.31
C LYS A 58 16.10 11.82 15.50
N LEU A 59 16.51 11.13 16.57
CA LEU A 59 15.98 9.79 16.90
C LEU A 59 14.46 9.83 17.14
N SER A 60 13.96 10.78 17.94
CA SER A 60 12.51 10.93 18.15
C SER A 60 11.74 11.26 16.87
N THR A 61 12.29 12.08 15.96
CA THR A 61 11.66 12.35 14.66
C THR A 61 11.66 11.13 13.74
N HIS A 62 12.68 10.26 13.82
CA HIS A 62 12.70 9.00 13.07
C HIS A 62 11.73 7.97 13.67
N GLU A 63 11.56 7.93 14.98
CA GLU A 63 10.56 7.09 15.65
C GLU A 63 9.13 7.54 15.30
N GLU A 64 8.86 8.84 15.29
CA GLU A 64 7.59 9.42 14.80
C GLU A 64 7.36 9.15 13.30
N GLN A 65 8.41 9.21 12.46
CA GLN A 65 8.33 8.82 11.05
C GLN A 65 7.99 7.34 10.89
N LEU A 66 8.63 6.44 11.65
CA LEU A 66 8.35 5.00 11.61
C LEU A 66 6.92 4.68 12.04
N LEU A 67 6.42 5.33 13.11
CA LEU A 67 5.02 5.20 13.55
C LEU A 67 4.04 5.68 12.47
N ASN A 68 4.31 6.81 11.81
CA ASN A 68 3.49 7.31 10.72
C ASN A 68 3.54 6.41 9.47
N ILE A 69 4.70 5.82 9.14
CA ILE A 69 4.84 4.82 8.06
C ILE A 69 4.04 3.56 8.41
N GLN A 70 4.16 3.02 9.62
CA GLN A 70 3.42 1.83 10.05
C GLN A 70 1.90 2.07 10.05
N LYS A 71 1.45 3.25 10.51
CA LYS A 71 0.04 3.67 10.43
C LYS A 71 -0.44 3.78 8.98
N THR A 72 0.38 4.33 8.09
CA THR A 72 0.07 4.45 6.65
C THR A 72 -0.03 3.08 5.98
N LEU A 73 0.89 2.15 6.28
CA LEU A 73 0.83 0.76 5.79
C LEU A 73 -0.42 0.03 6.30
N SER A 74 -0.79 0.21 7.57
CA SER A 74 -2.03 -0.35 8.13
C SER A 74 -3.28 0.19 7.43
N GLN A 75 -3.31 1.50 7.12
CA GLN A 75 -4.42 2.10 6.37
C GLN A 75 -4.46 1.57 4.94
N GLN A 76 -3.31 1.50 4.25
CA GLN A 76 -3.22 0.99 2.89
C GLN A 76 -3.64 -0.49 2.78
N ASP A 77 -3.29 -1.34 3.74
CA ASP A 77 -3.77 -2.73 3.78
C ASP A 77 -5.30 -2.82 3.98
N MET A 78 -5.89 -1.95 4.81
CA MET A 78 -7.35 -1.84 4.93
C MET A 78 -8.00 -1.36 3.62
N ASP A 79 -7.44 -0.32 2.99
CA ASP A 79 -7.95 0.24 1.73
C ASP A 79 -7.85 -0.79 0.59
N ILE A 80 -6.73 -1.51 0.49
CA ILE A 80 -6.51 -2.59 -0.48
C ILE A 80 -7.52 -3.73 -0.26
N LYS A 81 -7.82 -4.10 0.98
CA LYS A 81 -8.85 -5.11 1.30
C LYS A 81 -10.24 -4.64 0.87
N ALA A 82 -10.63 -3.40 1.19
CA ALA A 82 -11.91 -2.83 0.80
C ALA A 82 -12.05 -2.73 -0.73
N ILE A 83 -11.01 -2.26 -1.44
CA ILE A 83 -10.97 -2.22 -2.91
C ILE A 83 -11.09 -3.63 -3.51
N LYS A 84 -10.44 -4.64 -2.93
CA LYS A 84 -10.51 -6.02 -3.39
C LYS A 84 -11.92 -6.60 -3.23
N GLU A 85 -12.58 -6.36 -2.10
CA GLU A 85 -13.96 -6.80 -1.84
C GLU A 85 -14.97 -6.11 -2.78
N GLN A 86 -14.82 -4.80 -3.00
CA GLN A 86 -15.60 -4.06 -3.99
C GLN A 86 -15.35 -4.59 -5.41
N ASN A 87 -14.12 -4.98 -5.75
CA ASN A 87 -13.77 -5.51 -7.06
C ASN A 87 -14.41 -6.88 -7.34
N GLU A 88 -14.42 -7.79 -6.36
CA GLU A 88 -15.14 -9.08 -6.50
C GLU A 88 -16.65 -8.89 -6.56
N THR A 89 -17.21 -7.97 -5.77
CA THR A 89 -18.63 -7.58 -5.86
C THR A 89 -18.98 -7.00 -7.24
N LEU A 90 -18.13 -6.14 -7.80
CA LEU A 90 -18.33 -5.57 -9.14
C LEU A 90 -18.20 -6.64 -10.25
N LYS A 91 -17.24 -7.56 -10.15
CA LYS A 91 -17.15 -8.74 -11.03
C LYS A 91 -18.40 -9.60 -10.99
N LEU A 92 -18.96 -9.82 -9.79
CA LEU A 92 -20.17 -10.58 -9.57
C LEU A 92 -21.37 -9.92 -10.28
N TYR A 93 -21.58 -8.62 -10.08
CA TYR A 93 -22.62 -7.86 -10.78
C TYR A 93 -22.42 -7.83 -12.31
N LEU A 94 -21.18 -7.66 -12.80
CA LEU A 94 -20.87 -7.75 -14.23
C LEU A 94 -21.22 -9.12 -14.82
N ARG A 95 -20.90 -10.20 -14.11
CA ARG A 95 -21.23 -11.57 -14.55
C ARG A 95 -22.72 -11.83 -14.56
N HIS A 96 -23.46 -11.34 -13.57
CA HIS A 96 -24.92 -11.48 -13.51
C HIS A 96 -25.64 -10.60 -14.54
N SER A 97 -25.20 -9.36 -14.74
CA SER A 97 -25.72 -8.46 -15.76
C SER A 97 -25.51 -9.01 -17.17
N SER A 98 -24.29 -9.41 -17.52
CA SER A 98 -23.99 -10.00 -18.84
C SER A 98 -24.70 -11.33 -19.08
N ALA A 99 -24.79 -12.22 -18.10
CA ALA A 99 -25.56 -13.46 -18.22
C ALA A 99 -27.06 -13.21 -18.40
N THR A 100 -27.63 -12.24 -17.68
CA THR A 100 -29.06 -11.88 -17.78
C THR A 100 -29.37 -11.20 -19.11
N ALA A 101 -28.50 -10.31 -19.59
CA ALA A 101 -28.61 -9.71 -20.92
C ALA A 101 -28.57 -10.78 -22.02
N LEU A 102 -27.65 -11.75 -21.93
CA LEU A 102 -27.54 -12.86 -22.89
C LEU A 102 -28.77 -13.79 -22.83
N LYS A 103 -29.30 -14.10 -21.64
CA LYS A 103 -30.57 -14.82 -21.48
C LYS A 103 -31.71 -14.12 -22.23
N ASN A 104 -31.84 -12.81 -22.04
CA ASN A 104 -32.91 -12.02 -22.67
C ASN A 104 -32.75 -11.92 -24.19
N ILE A 105 -31.51 -11.83 -24.70
CA ILE A 105 -31.22 -11.90 -26.14
C ILE A 105 -31.64 -13.26 -26.72
N LEU A 106 -31.32 -14.37 -26.04
CA LEU A 106 -31.71 -15.71 -26.49
C LEU A 106 -33.23 -15.92 -26.47
N ILE A 107 -33.93 -15.42 -25.45
CA ILE A 107 -35.40 -15.45 -25.39
C ILE A 107 -36.00 -14.67 -26.56
N ASN A 108 -35.50 -13.46 -26.85
CA ASN A 108 -35.97 -12.65 -27.98
C ASN A 108 -35.69 -13.31 -29.35
N GLN A 109 -34.53 -13.96 -29.51
CA GLN A 109 -34.22 -14.76 -30.71
C GLN A 109 -35.19 -15.93 -30.87
N GLU A 110 -35.51 -16.63 -29.78
CA GLU A 110 -36.44 -17.76 -29.80
C GLU A 110 -37.86 -17.31 -30.17
N GLN A 111 -38.35 -16.22 -29.56
CA GLN A 111 -39.64 -15.63 -29.92
C GLN A 111 -39.70 -15.16 -31.39
N ASN A 112 -38.59 -14.63 -31.92
CA ASN A 112 -38.48 -14.28 -33.34
C ASN A 112 -38.56 -15.52 -34.25
N ILE A 113 -37.88 -16.62 -33.88
CA ILE A 113 -37.97 -17.92 -34.57
C ILE A 113 -39.42 -18.44 -34.56
N GLN A 114 -40.12 -18.37 -33.42
CA GLN A 114 -41.54 -18.76 -33.36
C GLN A 114 -42.42 -17.93 -34.28
N ALA A 115 -42.20 -16.61 -34.36
CA ALA A 115 -42.96 -15.73 -35.23
C ALA A 115 -42.70 -16.06 -36.72
N TYR A 116 -41.43 -16.25 -37.09
CA TYR A 116 -41.05 -16.66 -38.45
C TYR A 116 -41.66 -18.02 -38.84
N LEU A 117 -41.57 -19.03 -37.97
CA LEU A 117 -42.14 -20.35 -38.22
C LEU A 117 -43.66 -20.30 -38.40
N LYS A 118 -44.38 -19.48 -37.61
CA LYS A 118 -45.84 -19.28 -37.76
C LYS A 118 -46.20 -18.64 -39.10
N VAL A 119 -45.46 -17.62 -39.54
CA VAL A 119 -45.66 -16.97 -40.85
C VAL A 119 -45.37 -17.95 -42.00
N MET A 120 -44.26 -18.68 -41.92
CA MET A 120 -43.89 -19.67 -42.94
C MET A 120 -44.88 -20.84 -43.02
N LYS A 121 -45.47 -21.23 -41.87
CA LYS A 121 -46.54 -22.23 -41.80
C LYS A 121 -47.80 -21.79 -42.53
N SER A 122 -48.23 -20.54 -42.35
CA SER A 122 -49.35 -19.95 -43.12
C SER A 122 -49.00 -19.94 -44.61
N ALA A 123 -47.87 -19.34 -45.00
CA ALA A 123 -47.49 -19.17 -46.39
C ALA A 123 -47.37 -20.50 -47.16
N MET A 124 -46.92 -21.59 -46.52
CA MET A 124 -46.91 -22.93 -47.13
C MET A 124 -48.32 -23.51 -47.25
N SER A 125 -49.20 -23.31 -46.26
CA SER A 125 -50.61 -23.70 -46.33
C SER A 125 -51.31 -22.99 -47.49
N ASP A 126 -51.15 -21.68 -47.59
CA ASP A 126 -51.70 -20.85 -48.65
C ASP A 126 -51.19 -21.29 -50.04
N LEU A 127 -49.89 -21.62 -50.15
CA LEU A 127 -49.30 -22.18 -51.37
C LEU A 127 -49.82 -23.58 -51.72
N SER A 128 -50.10 -24.44 -50.73
CA SER A 128 -50.68 -25.77 -50.95
C SER A 128 -52.12 -25.71 -51.47
N ALA A 129 -52.91 -24.74 -51.00
CA ALA A 129 -54.29 -24.54 -51.47
C ALA A 129 -54.37 -24.17 -52.97
N LEU A 130 -53.28 -23.63 -53.54
CA LEU A 130 -53.18 -23.30 -54.96
C LEU A 130 -52.82 -24.50 -55.87
N SER A 131 -52.46 -25.67 -55.31
CA SER A 131 -52.01 -26.83 -56.08
C SER A 131 -52.39 -28.15 -55.40
N PRO A 132 -53.43 -28.87 -55.88
CA PRO A 132 -53.88 -30.13 -55.27
C PRO A 132 -52.86 -31.28 -55.22
N ARG A 133 -51.68 -31.12 -55.83
CA ARG A 133 -50.57 -32.10 -55.82
C ARG A 133 -49.49 -31.77 -54.78
N THR A 134 -49.58 -30.65 -54.06
CA THR A 134 -48.61 -30.27 -53.02
C THR A 134 -49.14 -30.49 -51.59
N THR A 135 -50.34 -31.05 -51.41
CA THR A 135 -50.94 -31.37 -50.11
C THR A 135 -50.07 -32.34 -49.30
N ASP A 136 -49.72 -33.51 -49.84
CA ASP A 136 -48.90 -34.52 -49.15
C ASP A 136 -47.53 -33.98 -48.69
N TRP A 137 -46.91 -33.14 -49.54
CA TRP A 137 -45.67 -32.42 -49.22
C TRP A 137 -45.88 -31.38 -48.11
N ASN A 138 -46.98 -30.63 -48.19
CA ASN A 138 -47.33 -29.63 -47.21
C ASN A 138 -47.54 -30.28 -45.85
N ASP A 139 -48.28 -31.39 -45.74
CA ASP A 139 -48.62 -31.98 -44.45
C ASP A 139 -47.38 -32.48 -43.69
N GLU A 140 -46.40 -33.08 -44.40
CA GLU A 140 -45.08 -33.40 -43.83
C GLU A 140 -44.31 -32.12 -43.44
N TYR A 141 -44.29 -31.09 -44.31
CA TYR A 141 -43.60 -29.83 -44.01
C TYR A 141 -44.20 -29.11 -42.78
N GLN A 142 -45.53 -29.06 -42.69
CA GLN A 142 -46.30 -28.50 -41.57
C GLN A 142 -45.98 -29.24 -40.26
N TYR A 143 -45.87 -30.56 -40.30
CA TYR A 143 -45.44 -31.38 -39.17
C TYR A 143 -44.01 -31.04 -38.73
N GLN A 144 -43.05 -30.91 -39.67
CA GLN A 144 -41.69 -30.48 -39.34
C GLN A 144 -41.64 -29.05 -38.76
N LEU A 145 -42.49 -28.13 -39.23
CA LEU A 145 -42.61 -26.79 -38.63
C LEU A 145 -43.20 -26.83 -37.22
N ASP A 146 -44.18 -27.69 -36.95
CA ASP A 146 -44.72 -27.87 -35.59
C ASP A 146 -43.73 -28.53 -34.64
N LEU A 147 -42.90 -29.48 -35.12
CA LEU A 147 -41.77 -30.00 -34.35
C LEU A 147 -40.74 -28.90 -34.03
N ALA A 148 -40.38 -28.08 -35.01
CA ALA A 148 -39.46 -26.96 -34.83
C ALA A 148 -40.02 -25.91 -33.86
N LEU A 149 -41.30 -25.55 -33.99
CA LEU A 149 -42.00 -24.59 -33.12
C LEU A 149 -42.13 -25.12 -31.68
N LYS A 150 -42.41 -26.41 -31.51
CA LYS A 150 -42.47 -27.09 -30.21
C LYS A 150 -41.09 -27.21 -29.56
N GLY A 151 -40.03 -27.40 -30.34
CA GLY A 151 -38.64 -27.32 -29.88
C GLY A 151 -38.25 -25.91 -29.46
N SER A 152 -38.66 -24.91 -30.25
CA SER A 152 -38.45 -23.49 -30.00
C SER A 152 -39.07 -23.02 -28.68
N ILE A 153 -40.37 -23.29 -28.45
CA ILE A 153 -41.06 -22.96 -27.20
C ILE A 153 -40.36 -23.61 -25.99
N LYS A 154 -39.97 -24.89 -26.09
CA LYS A 154 -39.22 -25.58 -25.01
C LYS A 154 -37.89 -24.90 -24.68
N ARG A 155 -37.15 -24.39 -25.68
CA ARG A 155 -35.91 -23.65 -25.44
C ARG A 155 -36.19 -22.31 -24.77
N GLU A 156 -37.24 -21.60 -25.18
CA GLU A 156 -37.67 -20.36 -24.53
C GLU A 156 -38.00 -20.58 -23.04
N ASP A 157 -38.73 -21.66 -22.72
CA ASP A 157 -39.09 -21.99 -21.34
C ASP A 157 -37.88 -22.43 -20.51
N LEU A 158 -36.97 -23.23 -21.07
CA LEU A 158 -35.70 -23.57 -20.41
C LEU A 158 -34.84 -22.33 -20.14
N LEU A 159 -34.85 -21.33 -21.04
CA LEU A 159 -34.19 -20.05 -20.83
C LEU A 159 -34.87 -19.22 -19.74
N LYS A 160 -36.22 -19.17 -19.68
CA LYS A 160 -36.96 -18.51 -18.59
C LYS A 160 -36.66 -19.12 -17.22
N LEU A 161 -36.49 -20.45 -17.14
CA LEU A 161 -36.11 -21.15 -15.91
C LEU A 161 -34.64 -20.90 -15.49
N LEU A 162 -33.81 -20.33 -16.37
CA LEU A 162 -32.39 -20.14 -16.12
C LEU A 162 -32.11 -18.96 -15.19
N LYS A 163 -31.75 -19.27 -13.93
CA LYS A 163 -31.37 -18.26 -12.93
C LYS A 163 -29.98 -17.70 -13.23
N THR A 164 -29.93 -16.50 -13.78
CA THR A 164 -28.69 -15.78 -14.13
C THR A 164 -28.08 -14.96 -12.99
N GLY A 165 -28.70 -15.01 -11.79
CA GLY A 165 -28.33 -14.21 -10.62
C GLY A 165 -29.01 -12.84 -10.60
N GLU A 166 -30.25 -12.78 -11.07
CA GLU A 166 -31.17 -11.69 -10.77
C GLU A 166 -31.27 -11.51 -9.25
N PRO A 167 -31.30 -10.27 -8.73
CA PRO A 167 -31.60 -10.03 -7.32
C PRO A 167 -32.94 -10.66 -6.97
N ASN A 168 -32.97 -11.46 -5.92
CA ASN A 168 -34.22 -12.04 -5.44
C ASN A 168 -35.05 -10.92 -4.82
N GLU A 169 -36.06 -10.41 -5.52
CA GLU A 169 -36.92 -9.29 -5.06
C GLU A 169 -37.63 -9.56 -3.71
N LYS A 170 -37.54 -10.81 -3.21
CA LYS A 170 -37.99 -11.25 -1.88
C LYS A 170 -36.93 -11.10 -0.78
N SER A 171 -35.93 -10.24 -0.95
CA SER A 171 -34.96 -9.85 0.08
C SER A 171 -34.87 -8.34 0.28
N GLN A 172 -36.04 -7.72 0.49
CA GLN A 172 -36.25 -6.47 1.23
C GLN A 172 -37.43 -6.69 2.20
#